data_AF-A0A229REA9-F1
#
_entry.id   AF-A0A229REA9-F1
#
_cell.length_a   1.000
_cell.length_b   1.000
_cell.length_c   1.000
_cell.angle_alpha   90.00
_cell.angle_beta   90.00
_cell.angle_gamma   90.00
#
_symmetry.space_group_name_H-M   'P 1'
#
loop_
_entity.id
_entity.type
_entity.pdbx_description
1 polymer ?
#
loop_
_entity_poly.entity_id
_entity_poly.type
_entity_poly.pdbx_seq_one_letter_code
_entity_poly.pdbx_strand_id
1 'polypeptide(L)' 'MQDHFHPVPRPPVPGPPPVPGPPPDQFAQQDTDPRAGVDEAVAGLEDLAALPLSEHVDRFEAVHTELTVALSTIDKV' A
#
# COMPACT_ATOMS: atom_id res chain seq x y z
N MET A 1 -47.86 34.10 31.18
CA MET A 1 -47.19 33.59 29.97
C MET A 1 -45.82 34.24 29.83
N GLN A 2 -44.86 33.81 30.64
CA GLN A 2 -43.44 34.11 30.42
C GLN A 2 -42.66 32.86 30.83
N ASP A 3 -42.70 31.85 29.96
CA ASP A 3 -41.91 30.64 30.06
C ASP A 3 -40.43 31.01 29.87
N HIS A 4 -39.69 30.95 30.96
CA HIS A 4 -38.27 31.28 31.05
C HIS A 4 -37.47 30.13 30.39
N PHE A 5 -37.27 30.19 29.07
CA PHE A 5 -36.45 29.23 28.34
C PHE A 5 -34.98 29.38 28.73
N HIS A 6 -34.46 28.46 29.53
CA HIS A 6 -33.02 28.36 29.81
C HIS A 6 -32.28 27.79 28.59
N PRO A 7 -31.18 28.38 28.12
CA PRO A 7 -30.34 27.75 27.11
C PRO A 7 -29.58 26.57 27.75
N VAL A 8 -29.79 25.36 27.22
CA VAL A 8 -28.98 24.19 27.57
C VAL A 8 -27.54 24.34 27.04
N PRO A 9 -26.51 24.04 27.84
CA PRO A 9 -25.13 24.02 27.37
C PRO A 9 -24.93 22.87 26.38
N ARG A 10 -24.33 23.17 25.22
CA ARG A 10 -24.02 22.16 24.19
C ARG A 10 -22.84 21.30 24.66
N PRO A 11 -22.86 19.97 24.47
CA PRO A 11 -21.70 19.13 24.75
C PRO A 11 -20.54 19.46 23.80
N PRO A 12 -19.27 19.31 24.24
CA PRO A 12 -18.11 19.50 23.37
C PRO A 12 -18.11 18.44 22.27
N VAL A 13 -17.81 18.86 21.04
CA VAL A 13 -17.64 17.94 19.90
C VAL A 13 -16.38 17.10 20.09
N PRO A 14 -16.41 15.78 19.80
CA PRO A 14 -15.21 14.97 19.72
C PRO A 14 -14.24 15.54 18.69
N GLY A 15 -12.96 15.62 19.05
CA GLY A 15 -11.90 16.09 18.15
C GLY A 15 -11.73 15.18 16.93
N PRO A 16 -11.03 15.65 15.87
CA PRO A 16 -10.76 14.85 14.69
C PRO A 16 -9.97 13.58 15.03
N PRO A 17 -10.22 12.46 14.34
CA PRO A 17 -9.45 11.23 14.53
C PRO A 17 -7.96 11.47 14.18
N PRO A 18 -7.04 10.74 14.81
CA PRO A 18 -5.63 10.81 14.45
C PRO A 18 -5.46 10.41 12.98
N VAL A 19 -4.63 11.16 12.26
CA VAL A 19 -4.23 10.80 10.91
C VAL A 19 -3.51 9.44 10.94
N PRO A 20 -3.87 8.47 10.08
CA PRO A 20 -3.07 7.27 9.90
C PRO A 20 -1.63 7.69 9.58
N GLY A 21 -0.67 7.13 10.33
CA GLY A 21 0.74 7.33 10.05
C GLY A 21 1.10 6.87 8.64
N PRO A 22 2.21 7.36 8.07
CA PRO A 22 2.70 6.86 6.80
C PRO A 22 2.81 5.32 6.86
N PRO A 23 2.46 4.62 5.76
CA PRO A 23 2.60 3.17 5.72
C PRO A 23 4.04 2.78 6.08
N PRO A 24 4.24 1.67 6.82
CA PRO A 24 5.58 1.16 7.04
C PRO A 24 6.27 0.99 5.69
N ASP A 25 7.58 1.21 5.65
CA ASP A 25 8.44 0.97 4.50
C ASP A 25 8.39 -0.54 4.19
N GLN A 26 7.35 -0.98 3.47
CA GLN A 26 7.14 -2.38 3.08
C GLN A 26 8.23 -2.83 2.09
N PHE A 27 8.98 -1.87 1.55
CA PHE A 27 10.09 -2.05 0.63
C PHE A 27 11.44 -2.06 1.36
N ALA A 28 11.46 -2.30 2.67
CA ALA A 28 12.67 -2.41 3.47
C ALA A 28 13.68 -3.29 2.74
N GLN A 29 14.65 -2.59 2.14
CA GLN A 29 15.70 -3.08 1.23
C GLN A 29 16.10 -4.52 1.59
N GLN A 30 15.53 -5.49 0.86
CA GLN A 30 16.03 -6.84 0.94
C GLN A 30 17.44 -6.78 0.33
N ASP A 31 18.46 -7.10 1.14
CA ASP A 31 19.86 -7.28 0.73
C ASP A 31 20.02 -8.56 -0.12
N THR A 32 19.03 -8.82 -0.98
CA THR A 32 18.97 -9.89 -1.96
C THR A 32 19.37 -9.28 -3.28
N ASP A 33 20.07 -10.05 -4.11
CA ASP A 33 20.44 -9.63 -5.46
C ASP A 33 19.20 -9.09 -6.18
N PRO A 34 19.21 -7.84 -6.68
CA PRO A 34 18.03 -7.21 -7.27
C PRO A 34 17.51 -7.97 -8.52
N ARG A 35 18.33 -8.81 -9.17
CA ARG A 35 17.82 -9.71 -10.22
C ARG A 35 17.05 -10.91 -9.67
N ALA A 36 17.40 -11.41 -8.49
CA ALA A 36 16.77 -12.62 -7.96
C ALA A 36 15.27 -12.43 -7.73
N GLY A 37 14.84 -11.24 -7.27
CA GLY A 37 13.42 -10.90 -7.13
C GLY A 37 12.70 -10.80 -8.49
N VAL A 38 13.36 -10.23 -9.50
CA VAL A 38 12.83 -10.18 -10.87
C VAL A 38 12.71 -11.59 -11.47
N ASP A 39 13.72 -12.45 -11.30
CA ASP A 39 13.71 -13.83 -11.80
C ASP A 39 12.57 -14.65 -11.15
N GLU A 40 12.34 -14.48 -9.84
CA GLU A 40 11.22 -15.12 -9.14
C GLU A 40 9.86 -14.63 -9.68
N ALA A 41 9.69 -13.31 -9.82
CA ALA A 41 8.43 -12.74 -10.30
C ALA A 41 8.12 -13.18 -11.74
N VAL A 42 9.15 -13.28 -12.60
CA VAL A 42 9.01 -13.76 -13.97
C VAL A 42 8.69 -15.27 -14.02
N ALA A 43 9.31 -16.09 -13.16
CA ALA A 43 8.94 -17.50 -13.02
C ALA A 43 7.47 -17.65 -12.60
N GLY A 44 6.97 -16.72 -11.77
CA GLY A 44 5.56 -16.62 -11.39
C GLY A 44 4.57 -16.40 -12.55
N LEU A 45 5.06 -16.11 -13.77
CA LEU A 45 4.25 -15.96 -14.99
C LEU A 45 4.15 -17.25 -15.82
N GLU A 46 4.96 -18.29 -15.58
CA GLU A 46 5.02 -19.48 -16.45
C GLU A 46 3.66 -20.19 -16.60
N ASP A 47 2.85 -20.20 -15.54
CA ASP A 47 1.51 -20.82 -15.52
C ASP A 47 0.37 -19.80 -15.52
N LEU A 48 0.61 -18.57 -15.97
CA LEU A 48 -0.40 -17.49 -15.94
C LEU A 48 -1.70 -17.88 -16.66
N ALA A 49 -1.61 -18.64 -17.75
CA ALA A 49 -2.77 -19.11 -18.52
C ALA A 49 -3.67 -20.10 -17.74
N ALA A 50 -3.14 -20.74 -16.69
CA ALA A 50 -3.92 -21.61 -15.81
C ALA A 50 -4.65 -20.83 -14.70
N LEU A 51 -4.34 -19.54 -14.52
CA LEU A 51 -4.95 -18.67 -13.53
C LEU A 51 -6.15 -17.90 -14.10
N PRO A 52 -7.14 -17.55 -13.26
CA PRO A 52 -8.20 -16.62 -13.65
C PRO A 52 -7.63 -15.28 -14.14
N LEU A 53 -8.30 -14.66 -15.11
CA LEU A 53 -7.92 -13.34 -15.64
C LEU A 53 -7.82 -12.25 -14.55
N SER A 54 -8.61 -12.36 -13.48
CA SER A 54 -8.52 -11.43 -12.34
C SER A 54 -7.14 -11.46 -11.67
N GLU A 55 -6.50 -12.62 -11.62
CA GLU A 55 -5.19 -12.81 -10.99
C GLU A 55 -4.04 -12.35 -11.89
N HIS A 56 -4.29 -12.18 -13.19
CA HIS A 56 -3.22 -11.79 -14.13
C HIS A 56 -2.66 -10.42 -13.79
N VAL A 57 -3.53 -9.50 -13.38
CA VAL A 57 -3.15 -8.14 -13.00
C VAL A 57 -2.19 -8.15 -11.81
N ASP A 58 -2.50 -8.88 -10.75
CA ASP A 58 -1.62 -9.03 -9.58
C ASP A 58 -0.26 -9.62 -9.95
N ARG A 59 -0.23 -10.65 -10.83
CA ARG A 59 1.05 -11.25 -11.27
C ARG A 59 1.91 -10.28 -12.08
N PHE A 60 1.30 -9.49 -12.96
CA PHE A 60 2.03 -8.47 -13.71
C PHE A 60 2.46 -7.28 -12.83
N GLU A 61 1.65 -6.90 -11.84
CA GLU A 61 1.98 -5.85 -10.88
C GLU A 61 3.17 -6.25 -10.00
N ALA A 62 3.24 -7.50 -9.55
CA ALA A 62 4.40 -8.04 -8.83
C ALA A 62 5.70 -7.90 -9.63
N VAL A 63 5.70 -8.26 -10.92
CA VAL A 63 6.88 -8.09 -11.81
C VAL A 63 7.25 -6.61 -11.97
N HIS A 64 6.27 -5.73 -12.13
CA HIS A 64 6.51 -4.29 -12.24
C HIS A 64 7.11 -3.70 -10.96
N THR A 65 6.64 -4.15 -9.80
CA THR A 65 7.15 -3.76 -8.49
C THR A 65 8.60 -4.21 -8.31
N GLU A 66 8.93 -5.48 -8.61
CA GLU A 66 10.30 -5.98 -8.52
C GLU A 66 11.26 -5.26 -9.47
N LEU A 67 10.83 -4.97 -10.70
CA LEU A 67 11.61 -4.15 -11.63
C LEU A 67 11.85 -2.74 -11.08
N THR A 68 10.84 -2.13 -10.48
CA THR A 68 10.95 -0.78 -9.89
C THR A 68 11.93 -0.80 -8.71
N VAL A 69 11.86 -1.81 -7.85
CA VAL A 69 12.80 -2.01 -6.74
C VAL A 69 14.22 -2.17 -7.28
N ALA A 70 14.43 -3.12 -8.18
CA ALA A 70 15.74 -3.42 -8.75
C ALA A 70 16.39 -2.19 -9.41
N LEU A 71 15.62 -1.43 -10.19
CA LEU A 71 16.11 -0.21 -10.84
C LEU A 71 16.36 0.93 -9.84
N SER A 72 15.53 1.07 -8.81
CA SER A 72 15.72 2.08 -7.76
C SER A 72 16.96 1.79 -6.91
N THR A 73 17.33 0.51 -6.74
CA THR A 73 18.58 0.13 -6.06
C THR A 73 19.81 0.47 -6.90
N ILE A 74 19.72 0.37 -8.23
CA ILE A 74 20.81 0.68 -9.17
C ILE A 74 20.97 2.19 -9.36
N ASP A 75 19.88 2.97 -9.33
CA ASP A 75 19.86 4.42 -9.53
C ASP A 75 20.48 5.23 -8.37
N LYS A 76 20.72 4.60 -7.21
CA LYS A 76 21.51 5.18 -6.12
C LYS A 76 23.01 5.19 -6.49
N VAL A 77 23.41 6.14 -7.35
CA VAL A 77 24.81 6.48 -7.66
C VAL A 77 25.29 7.72 -6.92
#